data_AF-A0A1V5WDX9-F1
#
_entry.id   AF-A0A1V5WDX9-F1
#
_cell.length_a   1.000
_cell.length_b   1.000
_cell.length_c   1.000
_cell.angle_alpha   90.00
_cell.angle_beta   90.00
_cell.angle_gamma   90.00
#
_symmetry.space_group_name_H-M   'P 1'
#
loop_
_entity.id
_entity.type
_entity.pdbx_description
1 polymer ?
#
loop_
_entity_poly.entity_id
_entity_poly.type
_entity_poly.pdbx_seq_one_letter_code
_entity_poly.pdbx_strand_id
1 'polypeptide(L)'
;METKENFLALPEVVTDFYGVGIPDLSAKLVKRTPTKAMYFRWDGVYEVFRVKIKEESDVFGKTYPRREAYPSSEDFGSIAWCFHDEKLANQMYNNL
;
A
#
# COMPACT_ATOMS: atom_id res chain seq x y z
N MET A 1 -12.41 29.06 -0.88
CA MET A 1 -11.00 28.73 -1.18
C MET A 1 -10.90 27.23 -0.94
N GLU A 2 -11.05 26.40 -1.97
CA GLU A 2 -10.96 24.95 -1.84
C GLU A 2 -9.52 24.59 -1.48
N THR A 3 -9.31 24.15 -0.24
CA THR A 3 -8.08 23.47 0.15
C THR A 3 -7.95 22.24 -0.73
N LYS A 4 -6.98 22.25 -1.66
CA LYS A 4 -6.52 21.04 -2.34
C LYS A 4 -6.31 19.99 -1.25
N GLU A 5 -7.13 18.94 -1.23
CA GLU A 5 -6.91 17.83 -0.30
C GLU A 5 -5.49 17.32 -0.54
N ASN A 6 -4.63 17.44 0.47
CA ASN A 6 -3.26 16.92 0.45
C ASN A 6 -3.29 15.40 0.62
N PHE A 7 -3.97 14.70 -0.29
CA PHE A 7 -3.99 13.24 -0.31
C PHE A 7 -2.66 12.70 -0.83
N LEU A 8 -1.98 11.89 -0.03
CA LEU A 8 -0.74 11.23 -0.43
C LEU A 8 -1.02 9.78 -0.78
N ALA A 9 -1.04 9.46 -2.07
CA ALA A 9 -1.09 8.08 -2.53
C ALA A 9 0.25 7.36 -2.27
N LEU A 10 0.22 6.04 -2.15
CA LEU A 10 1.43 5.23 -2.14
C LEU A 10 2.19 5.42 -3.46
N PRO A 11 3.52 5.54 -3.39
CA PRO A 11 4.37 5.74 -4.56
C PRO A 11 4.45 4.49 -5.46
N GLU A 12 4.99 4.67 -6.66
CA GLU A 12 5.29 3.55 -7.57
C GLU A 12 6.33 2.58 -6.98
N VAL A 13 7.24 3.07 -6.14
CA VAL A 13 8.20 2.24 -5.42
C VAL A 13 8.12 2.58 -3.95
N VAL A 14 7.73 1.61 -3.14
CA VAL A 14 7.73 1.70 -1.68
C VAL A 14 9.05 1.11 -1.19
N THR A 15 9.87 1.92 -0.53
CA THR A 15 11.15 1.50 0.09
C THR A 15 11.12 1.62 1.60
N ASP A 16 10.11 2.28 2.14
CA ASP A 16 9.94 2.50 3.56
C ASP A 16 8.61 1.91 4.03
N PHE A 17 8.67 0.66 4.47
CA PHE A 17 7.54 -0.01 5.10
C PHE A 17 7.44 0.48 6.56
N TYR A 18 6.40 1.25 6.86
CA TYR A 18 6.08 1.76 8.21
C TYR A 18 7.09 2.72 8.86
N GLY A 19 7.98 3.38 8.11
CA GLY A 19 9.00 4.24 8.72
C GLY A 19 10.19 3.46 9.28
N VAL A 20 10.27 2.15 9.01
CA VAL A 20 11.37 1.30 9.47
C VAL A 20 12.60 1.43 8.57
N GLY A 21 12.43 1.88 7.31
CA GLY A 21 13.53 2.20 6.40
C GLY A 21 14.55 1.07 6.25
N ILE A 22 14.10 -0.18 6.13
CA ILE A 22 15.00 -1.33 6.02
C ILE A 22 15.71 -1.27 4.65
N PRO A 23 17.05 -1.18 4.61
CA PRO A 23 17.80 -1.19 3.37
C PRO A 23 17.45 -2.42 2.52
N ASP A 24 17.37 -2.23 1.21
CA ASP A 24 17.11 -3.27 0.19
C ASP A 24 15.70 -3.87 0.16
N LEU A 25 14.81 -3.52 1.10
CA LEU A 25 13.40 -3.89 0.96
C LEU A 25 12.69 -2.88 0.06
N SER A 26 12.12 -3.36 -1.03
CA SER A 26 11.25 -2.54 -1.87
C SER A 26 10.05 -3.31 -2.41
N ALA A 27 8.99 -2.56 -2.73
CA ALA A 27 7.85 -3.07 -3.48
C ALA A 27 7.54 -2.12 -4.62
N LYS A 28 7.50 -2.64 -5.85
CA LYS A 28 7.21 -1.89 -7.07
C LYS A 28 5.77 -2.08 -7.49
N LEU A 29 5.07 -0.99 -7.79
CA LEU A 29 3.70 -1.02 -8.26
C LEU A 29 3.61 -1.77 -9.59
N VAL A 30 2.68 -2.71 -9.66
CA VAL A 30 2.34 -3.45 -10.88
C VAL A 30 1.05 -2.91 -11.49
N LYS A 31 -0.03 -2.81 -10.68
CA LYS A 31 -1.34 -2.30 -11.11
C LYS A 31 -2.05 -1.60 -9.96
N ARG A 32 -2.82 -0.55 -10.27
CA ARG A 32 -3.72 0.10 -9.30
C ARG A 32 -5.06 0.51 -9.91
N THR A 33 -6.04 0.64 -9.03
CA THR A 33 -7.26 1.42 -9.20
C THR A 33 -7.44 2.30 -7.94
N PRO A 34 -8.48 3.15 -7.85
CA PRO A 34 -8.76 3.90 -6.63
C PRO A 34 -9.02 3.04 -5.38
N THR A 35 -9.38 1.75 -5.52
CA THR A 35 -9.80 0.90 -4.40
C THR A 35 -8.89 -0.30 -4.14
N LYS A 36 -7.95 -0.60 -5.03
CA LYS A 36 -7.03 -1.75 -4.89
C LYS A 36 -5.71 -1.53 -5.63
N ALA A 37 -4.66 -2.18 -5.14
CA ALA A 37 -3.34 -2.16 -5.73
C ALA A 37 -2.68 -3.54 -5.69
N MET A 38 -1.73 -3.73 -6.58
CA MET A 38 -0.85 -4.89 -6.64
C MET A 38 0.58 -4.40 -6.80
N TYR A 39 1.44 -4.83 -5.89
CA TYR A 39 2.87 -4.54 -5.88
C TYR A 39 3.67 -5.84 -6.03
N PHE A 40 4.88 -5.75 -6.58
CA PHE A 40 5.85 -6.83 -6.66
C PHE A 40 7.04 -6.50 -5.78
N ARG A 41 7.31 -7.36 -4.80
CA ARG A 41 8.31 -7.16 -3.78
C ARG A 41 9.68 -7.67 -4.21
N TRP A 42 10.70 -7.13 -3.57
CA TRP A 42 12.11 -7.49 -3.73
C TRP A 42 12.40 -9.00 -3.59
N ASP A 43 11.56 -9.73 -2.86
CA ASP A 43 11.66 -11.18 -2.61
C ASP A 43 10.88 -12.05 -3.62
N GLY A 44 10.37 -11.46 -4.71
CA GLY A 44 9.65 -12.19 -5.75
C GLY A 44 8.20 -12.50 -5.40
N VAL A 45 7.61 -11.77 -4.44
CA VAL A 45 6.21 -11.93 -4.02
C VAL A 45 5.34 -10.83 -4.60
N TYR A 46 4.20 -11.20 -5.16
CA TYR A 46 3.11 -10.28 -5.46
C TYR A 46 2.28 -10.03 -4.22
N GLU A 47 2.15 -8.77 -3.81
CA GLU A 47 1.30 -8.34 -2.71
C GLU A 47 0.10 -7.58 -3.27
N VAL A 48 -1.09 -8.10 -3.01
CA VAL A 48 -2.37 -7.60 -3.54
C VAL A 48 -3.21 -7.13 -2.37
N PHE A 49 -3.75 -5.91 -2.44
CA PHE A 49 -4.52 -5.36 -1.34
C PHE A 49 -5.57 -4.33 -1.75
N ARG A 50 -6.58 -4.15 -0.90
CA ARG A 50 -7.51 -3.01 -0.97
C ARG A 50 -6.82 -1.76 -0.44
N VAL A 51 -6.98 -0.64 -1.14
CA VAL A 51 -6.38 0.64 -0.74
C VAL A 51 -6.88 1.02 0.65
N LYS A 52 -5.95 1.12 1.59
CA LYS A 52 -6.20 1.53 2.98
C LYS A 52 -5.89 3.02 3.11
N ILE A 53 -6.90 3.81 3.45
CA ILE A 53 -6.76 5.25 3.67
C ILE A 53 -6.59 5.48 5.17
N LYS A 54 -5.53 6.20 5.54
CA LYS A 54 -5.37 6.82 6.86
C LYS A 54 -5.86 8.27 6.76
N GLU A 55 -6.86 8.59 7.55
CA GLU A 55 -7.35 9.96 7.67
C GLU A 55 -6.31 10.87 8.30
N GLU A 56 -6.48 12.17 8.07
CA GLU A 56 -5.65 13.19 8.69
C GLU A 56 -5.71 13.05 10.22
N SER A 57 -4.55 13.13 10.86
CA SER A 57 -4.44 12.96 12.31
C SER A 57 -3.27 13.72 12.89
N ASP A 58 -3.48 14.24 14.11
CA ASP A 58 -2.44 14.88 14.91
C ASP A 58 -1.87 13.87 15.91
N VAL A 59 -0.56 13.63 15.82
CA VAL A 59 0.14 12.70 16.71
C VAL A 59 1.39 13.41 17.24
N PHE A 60 1.46 13.58 18.56
CA PHE A 60 2.58 14.24 19.25
C PHE A 60 2.98 15.61 18.68
N GLY A 61 1.99 16.46 18.36
CA GLY A 61 2.22 17.80 17.82
C GLY A 61 2.64 17.84 16.34
N LYS A 62 2.60 16.69 15.65
CA LYS A 62 2.80 16.60 14.20
C LYS A 62 1.48 16.22 13.52
N THR A 63 1.06 17.07 12.59
CA THR A 63 -0.07 16.78 11.70
C THR A 63 0.38 15.87 10.58
N TYR A 64 -0.28 14.72 10.47
CA TYR A 64 -0.07 13.77 9.40
C TYR A 64 -1.22 13.88 8.41
N PRO A 65 -0.98 14.20 7.13
CA PRO A 65 -2.04 14.37 6.17
C PRO A 65 -2.72 13.04 5.85
N ARG A 66 -3.93 13.16 5.29
CA ARG A 66 -4.68 12.04 4.71
C ARG A 66 -3.83 11.34 3.66
N ARG A 67 -3.64 10.03 3.79
CA ARG A 67 -2.75 9.26 2.90
C ARG A 67 -3.15 7.81 2.77
N GLU A 68 -2.69 7.16 1.72
CA GLU A 68 -2.69 5.71 1.65
C GLU A 68 -1.65 5.13 2.62
N ALA A 69 -1.98 3.98 3.19
CA ALA A 69 -1.06 3.19 3.99
C ALA A 69 -0.84 1.83 3.35
N TYR A 70 0.42 1.40 3.34
CA TYR A 70 0.76 0.02 2.96
C TYR A 70 0.17 -0.97 3.99
N PRO A 71 -0.21 -2.20 3.60
CA PRO A 71 -0.89 -3.16 4.50
C PRO A 71 0.01 -3.76 5.57
N SER A 72 -0.37 -3.59 6.84
CA SER A 72 0.40 -4.10 7.98
C SER A 72 0.17 -5.60 8.17
N SER A 73 0.95 -6.24 9.03
CA SER A 73 0.83 -7.68 9.30
C SER A 73 -0.60 -8.10 9.70
N GLU A 74 -1.35 -7.22 10.37
CA GLU A 74 -2.73 -7.45 10.80
C GLU A 74 -3.75 -7.32 9.65
N ASP A 75 -3.38 -6.68 8.54
CA ASP A 75 -4.25 -6.52 7.36
C ASP A 75 -4.31 -7.80 6.50
N PHE A 76 -3.36 -8.73 6.68
CA PHE A 76 -3.29 -9.96 5.90
C PHE A 76 -4.45 -10.92 6.22
N GLY A 77 -5.06 -11.44 5.15
CA GLY A 77 -6.24 -12.29 5.24
C GLY A 77 -7.57 -11.53 5.32
N SER A 78 -7.53 -10.21 5.49
CA SER A 78 -8.73 -9.35 5.48
C SER A 78 -8.79 -8.42 4.28
N ILE A 79 -7.72 -7.65 4.06
CA ILE A 79 -7.61 -6.69 2.96
C ILE A 79 -6.33 -6.82 2.15
N ALA A 80 -5.40 -7.70 2.54
CA ALA A 80 -4.13 -7.94 1.87
C ALA A 80 -3.79 -9.45 1.76
N TRP A 81 -3.10 -9.83 0.68
CA TRP A 81 -2.70 -11.20 0.36
C TRP A 81 -1.39 -11.23 -0.42
N CYS A 82 -0.61 -12.30 -0.23
CA CYS A 82 0.66 -12.54 -0.92
C CYS A 82 0.59 -13.77 -1.83
N PHE A 83 1.22 -13.69 -2.99
CA PHE A 83 1.30 -14.78 -3.97
C PHE A 83 2.69 -14.84 -4.62
N HIS A 84 3.25 -16.04 -4.77
CA HIS A 84 4.47 -16.25 -5.58
C HIS A 84 4.17 -16.43 -7.07
N ASP A 85 2.88 -16.55 -7.44
CA ASP A 85 2.44 -16.75 -8.82
C ASP A 85 1.63 -15.54 -9.29
N GLU A 86 2.04 -14.96 -10.41
CA GLU A 86 1.41 -13.78 -10.99
C GLU A 86 -0.06 -14.03 -11.38
N LYS A 87 -0.38 -15.22 -11.86
CA LYS A 87 -1.74 -15.54 -12.31
C LYS A 87 -2.70 -15.58 -11.12
N LEU A 88 -2.30 -16.19 -10.00
CA LEU A 88 -3.07 -16.17 -8.75
C LEU A 88 -3.20 -14.74 -8.20
N ALA A 89 -2.12 -13.95 -8.24
CA ALA A 89 -2.16 -12.54 -7.83
C ALA A 89 -3.18 -11.74 -8.66
N ASN A 90 -3.18 -11.90 -9.98
CA ASN A 90 -4.15 -11.24 -10.86
C ASN A 90 -5.60 -11.73 -10.60
N GLN A 91 -5.80 -13.02 -10.31
CA GLN A 91 -7.13 -13.53 -9.93
C GLN A 91 -7.62 -12.86 -8.64
N MET A 92 -6.78 -12.79 -7.61
CA MET A 92 -7.13 -12.09 -6.37
C MET A 92 -7.42 -10.62 -6.64
N TYR A 93 -6.54 -9.94 -7.38
CA TYR A 93 -6.70 -8.52 -7.72
C TYR A 93 -8.04 -8.27 -8.41
N ASN A 94 -8.46 -9.13 -9.34
CA ASN A 94 -9.73 -8.96 -10.04
C ASN A 94 -10.94 -9.19 -9.12
N ASN A 95 -10.81 -10.04 -8.11
CA ASN A 95 -11.88 -10.36 -7.15
C ASN A 95 -12.02 -9.34 -6.00
N LEU A 96 -11.06 -8.43 -5.83
CA LEU A 96 -11.11 -7.36 -4.82
C LEU A 96 -12.08 -6.23 -5.16
#